data_AF-A0A2H9L4F7-F1
#
_entry.id   AF-A0A2H9L4F7-F1
#
_cell.length_a   1.000
_cell.length_b   1.000
_cell.length_c   1.000
_cell.angle_alpha   90.00
_cell.angle_beta   90.00
_cell.angle_gamma   90.00
#
_symmetry.space_group_name_H-M   'P 1'
#
loop_
_entity.id
_entity.type
_entity.pdbx_description
1 polymer ?
#
loop_
_entity_poly.entity_id
_entity_poly.type
_entity_poly.pdbx_seq_one_letter_code
_entity_poly.pdbx_strand_id
1 'polypeptide(L)'
;MNLKGTFVNNKTIISENDSKSWLISKYYGEKTGNSFFLDIYETLYFLERGTLKLSKKETFESIIKKSKKEILDNFAVFKNLRSLGYVVKTGLKFGFDFRVYPKGKSPDKSHSKYVVWAVKEKQKINTTELTKAVRMSLGLKTTLLLAIVGDDLEVVFQEISRKEL
;
A
#
# COMPACT_ATOMS: atom_id res chain seq x y z
N MET A 1 15.07 -9.10 -12.23
CA MET A 1 13.95 -10.01 -11.92
C MET A 1 12.83 -9.70 -12.89
N ASN A 2 12.28 -10.71 -13.56
CA ASN A 2 11.17 -10.56 -14.51
C ASN A 2 9.97 -11.34 -13.97
N LEU A 3 8.91 -10.66 -13.60
CA LEU A 3 7.65 -11.23 -13.16
C LEU A 3 6.72 -11.37 -14.36
N LYS A 4 5.94 -12.44 -14.38
CA LYS A 4 4.79 -12.59 -15.28
C LYS A 4 3.55 -12.93 -14.48
N GLY A 5 2.42 -12.42 -14.92
CA GLY A 5 1.15 -12.73 -14.29
C GLY A 5 -0.06 -12.27 -15.10
N THR A 6 -1.23 -12.56 -14.56
CA THR A 6 -2.52 -12.17 -15.12
C THR A 6 -3.22 -11.26 -14.13
N PHE A 7 -3.64 -10.07 -14.58
CA PHE A 7 -4.36 -9.12 -13.74
C PHE A 7 -5.86 -9.37 -13.79
N VAL A 8 -6.48 -9.61 -12.63
CA VAL A 8 -7.90 -9.90 -12.49
C VAL A 8 -8.38 -9.31 -11.16
N ASN A 9 -9.48 -8.57 -11.17
CA ASN A 9 -10.15 -8.04 -9.96
C ASN A 9 -9.20 -7.29 -9.00
N ASN A 10 -8.42 -6.33 -9.53
CA ASN A 10 -7.45 -5.54 -8.75
C ASN A 10 -6.35 -6.37 -8.08
N LYS A 11 -6.05 -7.56 -8.61
CA LYS A 11 -4.95 -8.41 -8.17
C LYS A 11 -4.22 -8.98 -9.37
N THR A 12 -2.95 -9.33 -9.20
CA THR A 12 -2.17 -10.04 -10.22
C THR A 12 -1.83 -11.44 -9.72
N ILE A 13 -2.25 -12.45 -10.47
CA ILE A 13 -1.85 -13.85 -10.24
C ILE A 13 -0.47 -14.06 -10.84
N ILE A 14 0.53 -14.41 -10.02
CA ILE A 14 1.90 -14.65 -10.49
C ILE A 14 2.04 -16.09 -11.01
N SER A 15 2.42 -16.24 -12.28
CA SER A 15 2.55 -17.53 -12.95
C SER A 15 3.90 -18.21 -12.71
N GLU A 16 4.99 -17.44 -12.63
CA GLU A 16 6.35 -17.98 -12.52
C GLU A 16 6.77 -18.27 -11.07
N ASN A 17 7.41 -19.41 -10.82
CA ASN A 17 7.77 -19.84 -9.47
C ASN A 17 9.04 -19.19 -8.92
N ASP A 18 10.06 -18.97 -9.76
CA ASP A 18 11.41 -18.58 -9.31
C ASP A 18 11.46 -17.21 -8.64
N SER A 19 10.56 -16.30 -9.04
CA SER A 19 10.47 -14.97 -8.46
C SER A 19 9.61 -14.89 -7.19
N LYS A 20 8.81 -15.94 -6.88
CA LYS A 20 7.93 -15.94 -5.69
C LYS A 20 8.72 -15.93 -4.40
N SER A 21 9.80 -16.72 -4.34
CA SER A 21 10.68 -16.78 -3.15
C SER A 21 11.26 -15.41 -2.82
N TRP A 22 11.68 -14.65 -3.85
CA TRP A 22 12.15 -13.29 -3.66
C TRP A 22 11.03 -12.35 -3.18
N LEU A 23 9.85 -12.39 -3.80
CA LEU A 23 8.70 -11.58 -3.39
C LEU A 23 8.33 -11.82 -1.93
N ILE A 24 8.25 -13.09 -1.51
CA ILE A 24 7.97 -13.48 -0.13
C ILE A 24 9.06 -12.96 0.82
N SER A 25 10.33 -13.10 0.46
CA SER A 25 11.45 -12.60 1.28
C SER A 25 11.43 -11.08 1.48
N LYS A 26 10.80 -10.34 0.56
CA LYS A 26 10.62 -8.88 0.61
C LYS A 26 9.21 -8.46 1.03
N TYR A 27 8.40 -9.42 1.51
CA TYR A 27 7.05 -9.25 2.01
C TYR A 27 6.09 -8.64 0.97
N TYR A 28 6.28 -8.96 -0.31
CA TYR A 28 5.31 -8.68 -1.38
C TYR A 28 4.35 -9.85 -1.52
N GLY A 29 3.12 -9.55 -1.94
CA GLY A 29 2.09 -10.52 -2.25
C GLY A 29 1.57 -11.30 -1.06
N GLU A 30 0.61 -12.17 -1.35
CA GLU A 30 -0.03 -13.09 -0.42
C GLU A 30 -0.35 -14.40 -1.13
N LYS A 31 -0.22 -15.53 -0.42
CA LYS A 31 -0.62 -16.84 -0.90
C LYS A 31 -2.07 -17.11 -0.49
N THR A 32 -2.92 -17.44 -1.46
CA THR A 32 -4.30 -17.87 -1.21
C THR A 32 -4.55 -19.18 -1.94
N GLY A 33 -4.71 -20.27 -1.18
CA GLY A 33 -4.76 -21.62 -1.74
C GLY A 33 -3.46 -21.95 -2.49
N ASN A 34 -3.57 -22.37 -3.75
CA ASN A 34 -2.42 -22.72 -4.60
C ASN A 34 -1.86 -21.54 -5.39
N SER A 35 -2.50 -20.37 -5.30
CA SER A 35 -2.14 -19.20 -6.10
C SER A 35 -1.44 -18.15 -5.25
N PHE A 36 -0.54 -17.41 -5.88
CA PHE A 36 0.19 -16.29 -5.28
C PHE A 36 -0.23 -15.01 -5.97
N PHE A 37 -0.66 -14.02 -5.20
CA PHE A 37 -1.24 -12.80 -5.71
C PHE A 37 -0.46 -11.58 -5.24
N LEU A 38 -0.28 -10.62 -6.13
CA LEU A 38 0.02 -9.24 -5.76
C LEU A 38 -1.28 -8.44 -5.67
N ASP A 39 -1.37 -7.51 -4.74
CA ASP A 39 -2.45 -6.53 -4.74
C ASP A 39 -2.26 -5.48 -5.87
N ILE A 40 -3.24 -4.59 -6.05
CA ILE A 40 -3.18 -3.56 -7.09
C ILE A 40 -1.97 -2.62 -6.93
N TYR A 41 -1.60 -2.25 -5.72
CA TYR A 41 -0.50 -1.31 -5.47
C TYR A 41 0.85 -1.98 -5.73
N GLU A 42 1.00 -3.23 -5.30
CA GLU A 42 2.17 -4.06 -5.62
C GLU A 42 2.27 -4.30 -7.14
N THR A 43 1.15 -4.55 -7.81
CA THR A 43 1.07 -4.68 -9.28
C THR A 43 1.58 -3.42 -9.97
N LEU A 44 1.02 -2.26 -9.63
CA LEU A 44 1.40 -0.97 -10.18
C LEU A 44 2.89 -0.66 -9.93
N TYR A 45 3.39 -1.02 -8.74
CA TYR A 45 4.79 -0.81 -8.36
C TYR A 45 5.78 -1.58 -9.24
N PHE A 46 5.48 -2.85 -9.56
CA PHE A 46 6.35 -3.64 -10.42
C PHE A 46 6.15 -3.33 -11.92
N LEU A 47 4.96 -2.88 -12.32
CA LEU A 47 4.70 -2.35 -13.67
C LEU A 47 5.50 -1.07 -13.93
N GLU A 48 5.45 -0.10 -13.01
CA GLU A 48 6.19 1.16 -13.12
C GLU A 48 7.70 0.92 -13.23
N ARG A 49 8.21 -0.10 -12.53
CA ARG A 49 9.63 -0.52 -12.59
C ARG A 49 9.99 -1.34 -13.84
N GLY A 50 9.03 -1.65 -14.71
CA GLY A 50 9.25 -2.50 -15.89
C GLY A 50 9.58 -3.96 -15.56
N THR A 51 9.35 -4.38 -14.32
CA THR A 51 9.73 -5.73 -13.82
C THR A 51 8.58 -6.72 -13.85
N LEU A 52 7.33 -6.28 -14.06
CA LEU A 52 6.16 -7.13 -14.22
C LEU A 52 5.63 -7.03 -15.66
N LYS A 53 5.43 -8.18 -16.29
CA LYS A 53 4.79 -8.31 -17.60
C LYS A 53 3.40 -8.90 -17.42
N LEU A 54 2.39 -8.15 -17.87
CA LEU A 54 0.99 -8.57 -17.96
C LEU A 54 0.59 -8.76 -19.42
N SER A 55 -0.70 -8.92 -19.70
CA SER A 55 -1.20 -8.89 -21.07
C SER A 55 -0.98 -7.51 -21.70
N LYS A 56 -0.90 -7.43 -23.04
CA LYS A 56 -0.68 -6.16 -23.78
C LYS A 56 -1.70 -5.06 -23.46
N LYS A 57 -2.88 -5.43 -22.97
CA LYS A 57 -3.98 -4.49 -22.64
C LYS A 57 -3.91 -3.97 -21.20
N GLU A 58 -3.02 -4.50 -20.38
CA GLU A 58 -2.90 -4.24 -18.95
C GLU A 58 -1.59 -3.52 -18.65
N THR A 59 -1.52 -2.24 -19.06
CA THR A 59 -0.44 -1.33 -18.68
C THR A 59 -0.77 -0.58 -17.39
N PHE A 60 0.24 0.07 -16.80
CA PHE A 60 0.08 0.96 -15.65
C PHE A 60 -1.06 1.98 -15.89
N GLU A 61 -1.00 2.69 -17.02
CA GLU A 61 -1.97 3.73 -17.38
C GLU A 61 -3.37 3.13 -17.57
N SER A 62 -3.45 1.96 -18.20
CA SER A 62 -4.74 1.30 -18.44
C SER A 62 -5.42 0.86 -17.14
N ILE A 63 -4.64 0.41 -16.15
CA ILE A 63 -5.13 -0.02 -14.84
C ILE A 63 -5.56 1.20 -14.03
N ILE A 64 -4.74 2.26 -13.98
CA ILE A 64 -5.10 3.51 -13.30
C ILE A 64 -6.38 4.11 -13.90
N LYS A 65 -6.50 4.16 -15.24
CA LYS A 65 -7.68 4.72 -15.93
C LYS A 65 -8.97 3.95 -15.62
N LYS A 66 -8.89 2.64 -15.40
CA LYS A 66 -10.04 1.78 -15.04
C LYS A 66 -10.33 1.76 -13.54
N SER A 67 -9.42 2.28 -12.73
CA SER A 67 -9.49 2.27 -11.28
C SER A 67 -10.22 3.50 -10.73
N LYS A 68 -10.52 3.48 -9.43
CA LYS A 68 -11.00 4.68 -8.73
C LYS A 68 -9.89 5.73 -8.65
N LYS A 69 -10.25 7.01 -8.55
CA LYS A 69 -9.30 8.13 -8.55
C LYS A 69 -8.28 8.02 -7.42
N GLU A 70 -8.71 7.54 -6.26
CA GLU A 70 -7.90 7.41 -5.05
C GLU A 70 -6.78 6.36 -5.20
N ILE A 71 -6.86 5.45 -6.18
CA ILE A 71 -5.82 4.44 -6.39
C ILE A 71 -4.49 5.08 -6.78
N LEU A 72 -4.49 6.17 -7.55
CA LEU A 72 -3.26 6.85 -7.92
C LEU A 72 -2.61 7.53 -6.72
N ASP A 73 -3.42 8.22 -5.90
CA ASP A 73 -2.95 8.89 -4.68
C ASP A 73 -2.39 7.86 -3.68
N ASN A 74 -3.14 6.78 -3.45
CA ASN A 74 -2.72 5.68 -2.58
C ASN A 74 -1.48 4.95 -3.14
N PHE A 75 -1.35 4.84 -4.46
CA PHE A 75 -0.15 4.29 -5.08
C PHE A 75 1.08 5.16 -4.83
N ALA A 76 0.97 6.49 -4.90
CA ALA A 76 2.08 7.39 -4.57
C ALA A 76 2.56 7.18 -3.13
N VAL A 77 1.64 7.07 -2.17
CA VAL A 77 1.92 6.76 -0.76
C VAL A 77 2.61 5.40 -0.62
N PHE A 78 2.06 4.36 -1.26
CA PHE A 78 2.63 3.02 -1.25
C PHE A 78 4.05 3.00 -1.80
N LYS A 79 4.27 3.63 -2.95
CA LYS A 79 5.56 3.71 -3.64
C LYS A 79 6.61 4.41 -2.77
N ASN A 80 6.25 5.54 -2.16
CA ASN A 80 7.14 6.29 -1.27
C ASN A 80 7.56 5.45 -0.06
N LEU A 81 6.61 4.83 0.63
CA LEU A 81 6.91 3.96 1.77
C LEU A 81 7.77 2.75 1.38
N ARG A 82 7.48 2.13 0.22
CA ARG A 82 8.28 1.01 -0.31
C ARG A 82 9.69 1.43 -0.71
N SER A 83 9.87 2.62 -1.30
CA SER A 83 11.20 3.12 -1.68
C SER A 83 12.07 3.41 -0.44
N LEU A 84 11.46 3.83 0.67
CA LEU A 84 12.10 3.99 1.97
C LEU A 84 12.44 2.66 2.68
N GLY A 85 12.05 1.51 2.12
CA GLY A 85 12.34 0.18 2.63
C GLY A 85 11.37 -0.33 3.70
N TYR A 86 10.21 0.31 3.85
CA TYR A 86 9.15 -0.22 4.72
C TYR A 86 8.40 -1.37 4.06
N VAL A 87 7.84 -2.25 4.90
CA VAL A 87 6.85 -3.23 4.47
C VAL A 87 5.47 -2.61 4.59
N VAL A 88 4.74 -2.57 3.48
CA VAL A 88 3.43 -1.93 3.37
C VAL A 88 2.42 -3.00 2.99
N LYS A 89 1.32 -3.08 3.73
CA LYS A 89 0.17 -3.96 3.44
C LYS A 89 -1.12 -3.15 3.51
N THR A 90 -2.18 -3.66 2.90
CA THR A 90 -3.50 -3.01 3.00
C THR A 90 -3.95 -2.87 4.46
N GLY A 91 -4.48 -1.69 4.79
CA GLY A 91 -5.08 -1.35 6.07
C GLY A 91 -6.60 -1.41 6.08
N LEU A 92 -7.25 -1.77 4.96
CA LEU A 92 -8.69 -1.55 4.77
C LEU A 92 -9.55 -2.26 5.82
N LYS A 93 -9.13 -3.46 6.25
CA LYS A 93 -9.79 -4.22 7.35
C LYS A 93 -9.80 -3.47 8.70
N PHE A 94 -8.98 -2.44 8.83
CA PHE A 94 -8.77 -1.66 10.04
C PHE A 94 -9.22 -0.20 9.88
N GLY A 95 -9.83 0.14 8.73
CA GLY A 95 -10.31 1.50 8.44
C GLY A 95 -9.23 2.48 8.00
N PHE A 96 -8.09 1.99 7.51
CA PHE A 96 -6.97 2.79 7.01
C PHE A 96 -6.58 2.34 5.60
N ASP A 97 -5.85 3.15 4.84
CA ASP A 97 -5.38 2.74 3.51
C ASP A 97 -4.29 1.66 3.64
N PHE A 98 -3.34 1.89 4.55
CA PHE A 98 -2.20 1.01 4.75
C PHE A 98 -1.87 0.72 6.20
N ARG A 99 -1.20 -0.42 6.38
CA ARG A 99 -0.42 -0.77 7.58
C ARG A 99 1.04 -0.83 7.19
N VAL A 100 1.88 -0.24 8.02
CA VAL A 100 3.32 -0.14 7.77
C VAL A 100 4.06 -0.80 8.92
N TYR A 101 4.94 -1.75 8.58
CA TYR A 101 5.73 -2.49 9.56
C TYR A 101 7.15 -1.89 9.64
N PRO A 102 7.82 -2.00 10.80
CA PRO A 102 9.22 -1.59 10.92
C PRO A 102 10.10 -2.23 9.84
N LYS A 103 11.14 -1.51 9.40
CA LYS A 103 12.09 -2.02 8.42
C LYS A 103 12.69 -3.35 8.88
N GLY A 104 12.74 -4.33 7.98
CA GLY A 104 13.27 -5.66 8.25
C GLY A 104 12.41 -6.57 9.15
N LYS A 105 11.21 -6.14 9.58
CA LYS A 105 10.30 -7.00 10.33
C LYS A 105 9.21 -7.60 9.44
N SER A 106 8.93 -8.89 9.66
CA SER A 106 7.83 -9.58 9.00
C SER A 106 6.48 -9.15 9.60
N PRO A 107 5.44 -9.00 8.76
CA PRO A 107 4.05 -8.94 9.22
C PRO A 107 3.64 -10.12 10.12
N ASP A 108 4.24 -11.30 9.95
CA ASP A 108 3.92 -12.50 10.75
C ASP A 108 4.56 -12.49 12.14
N LYS A 109 5.61 -11.67 12.34
CA LYS A 109 6.42 -11.67 13.56
C LYS A 109 6.34 -10.35 14.32
N SER A 110 5.62 -9.36 13.79
CA SER A 110 5.53 -8.04 14.42
C SER A 110 4.21 -7.37 14.13
N HIS A 111 3.73 -6.59 15.09
CA HIS A 111 2.62 -5.67 14.86
C HIS A 111 3.06 -4.54 13.92
N SER A 112 2.11 -4.02 13.13
CA SER A 112 2.32 -2.81 12.36
C SER A 112 2.74 -1.67 13.29
N LYS A 113 3.72 -0.86 12.88
CA LYS A 113 4.15 0.33 13.63
C LYS A 113 3.21 1.50 13.35
N TYR A 114 2.81 1.64 12.09
CA TYR A 114 1.94 2.72 11.65
C TYR A 114 0.71 2.18 10.94
N VAL A 115 -0.38 2.95 11.06
CA VAL A 115 -1.49 2.94 10.11
C VAL A 115 -1.44 4.25 9.32
N VAL A 116 -1.76 4.19 8.04
CA VAL A 116 -1.67 5.33 7.13
C VAL A 116 -3.04 5.67 6.60
N TRP A 117 -3.40 6.94 6.71
CA TRP A 117 -4.56 7.53 6.06
C TRP A 117 -4.08 8.50 4.99
N ALA A 118 -4.36 8.18 3.73
CA ALA A 118 -4.02 9.01 2.59
C ALA A 118 -5.11 10.05 2.35
N VAL A 119 -4.70 11.30 2.17
CA VAL A 119 -5.59 12.45 1.95
C VAL A 119 -4.97 13.37 0.91
N LYS A 120 -5.80 14.07 0.13
CA LYS A 120 -5.28 15.12 -0.76
C LYS A 120 -4.90 16.35 0.04
N GLU A 121 -3.90 17.09 -0.42
CA GLU A 121 -3.47 18.36 0.19
C GLU A 121 -4.64 19.34 0.41
N LYS A 122 -5.56 19.43 -0.56
CA LYS A 122 -6.72 20.32 -0.52
C LYS A 122 -7.97 19.66 0.07
N GLN A 123 -7.86 18.45 0.60
CA GLN A 123 -8.99 17.74 1.20
C GLN A 123 -9.35 18.37 2.55
N LYS A 124 -10.61 18.77 2.70
CA LYS A 124 -11.13 19.18 4.01
C LYS A 124 -11.36 17.94 4.86
N ILE A 125 -10.69 17.88 6.01
CA ILE A 125 -10.88 16.84 7.02
C ILE A 125 -11.59 17.47 8.21
N ASN A 126 -12.70 16.89 8.64
CA ASN A 126 -13.35 17.37 9.86
C ASN A 126 -12.69 16.80 11.11
N THR A 127 -12.74 17.55 12.22
CA THR A 127 -12.08 17.17 13.48
C THR A 127 -12.60 15.85 14.04
N THR A 128 -13.87 15.51 13.77
CA THR A 128 -14.49 14.26 14.23
C THR A 128 -13.88 13.04 13.53
N GLU A 129 -13.68 13.11 12.21
CA GLU A 129 -12.99 12.06 11.43
C GLU A 129 -11.56 11.88 11.91
N LEU A 130 -10.82 12.99 12.10
CA LEU A 130 -9.46 12.94 12.60
C LEU A 130 -9.38 12.30 13.99
N THR A 131 -10.27 12.70 14.91
CA THR A 131 -10.34 12.14 16.26
C THR A 131 -10.68 10.65 16.23
N LYS A 132 -11.61 10.24 15.36
CA LYS A 132 -11.96 8.83 15.16
C LYS A 132 -10.77 8.03 14.63
N ALA A 133 -10.05 8.54 13.64
CA ALA A 133 -8.86 7.91 13.08
C ALA A 133 -7.77 7.74 14.16
N VAL A 134 -7.50 8.78 14.96
CA VAL A 134 -6.56 8.69 16.09
C VAL A 134 -6.99 7.61 17.08
N ARG A 135 -8.26 7.62 17.52
CA ARG A 135 -8.79 6.60 18.44
C ARG A 135 -8.67 5.17 17.88
N MET A 136 -8.98 4.98 16.60
CA MET A 136 -8.84 3.68 15.93
C MET A 136 -7.39 3.23 15.88
N SER A 137 -6.44 4.12 15.57
CA SER A 137 -5.00 3.80 15.55
C SER A 137 -4.47 3.36 16.92
N LEU A 138 -4.91 4.04 17.99
CA LEU A 138 -4.57 3.71 19.38
C LEU A 138 -5.09 2.33 19.78
N GLY A 139 -6.32 1.98 19.38
CA GLY A 139 -6.90 0.65 19.62
C GLY A 139 -6.11 -0.48 18.96
N LEU A 140 -5.41 -0.19 17.86
CA LEU A 140 -4.52 -1.13 17.17
C LEU A 140 -3.09 -1.12 17.73
N LYS A 141 -2.79 -0.31 18.75
CA LYS A 141 -1.45 -0.07 19.29
C LYS A 141 -0.48 0.41 18.20
N THR A 142 -0.96 1.28 17.32
CA THR A 142 -0.21 1.86 16.21
C THR A 142 -0.23 3.38 16.27
N THR A 143 0.71 4.00 15.56
CA THR A 143 0.73 5.44 15.34
C THR A 143 0.02 5.79 14.03
N LEU A 144 -0.85 6.79 14.04
CA LEU A 144 -1.47 7.32 12.82
C LEU A 144 -0.48 8.20 12.06
N LEU A 145 -0.26 7.87 10.79
CA LEU A 145 0.37 8.75 9.81
C LEU A 145 -0.68 9.26 8.84
N LEU A 146 -0.81 10.58 8.77
CA LEU A 146 -1.53 11.24 7.70
C LEU A 146 -0.58 11.40 6.51
N ALA A 147 -0.89 10.76 5.39
CA ALA A 147 -0.14 10.88 4.15
C ALA A 147 -0.83 11.89 3.24
N ILE A 148 -0.27 13.09 3.18
CA ILE A 148 -0.80 14.21 2.42
C ILE A 148 -0.22 14.14 1.01
N VAL A 149 -1.07 13.95 0.01
CA VAL A 149 -0.70 13.80 -1.40
C VAL A 149 -0.99 15.09 -2.16
N GLY A 150 0.06 15.67 -2.76
CA GLY A 150 -0.02 16.84 -3.63
C GLY A 150 -0.55 16.52 -5.02
N ASP A 151 -0.85 17.56 -5.81
CA ASP A 151 -1.34 17.42 -7.18
C ASP A 151 -0.27 16.80 -8.13
N ASP A 152 1.01 16.91 -7.76
CA ASP A 152 2.18 16.32 -8.44
C ASP A 152 2.56 14.92 -7.92
N LEU A 153 1.75 14.35 -7.01
CA LEU A 153 1.98 13.07 -6.33
C LEU A 153 3.17 13.07 -5.36
N GLU A 154 3.69 14.24 -4.97
CA GLU A 154 4.57 14.32 -3.81
C GLU A 154 3.79 13.96 -2.52
N VAL A 155 4.45 13.25 -1.61
CA VAL A 155 3.82 12.74 -0.39
C VAL A 155 4.56 13.26 0.84
N VAL A 156 3.82 13.98 1.68
CA VAL A 156 4.29 14.44 2.98
C VAL A 156 3.59 13.61 4.07
N PHE A 157 4.37 13.10 5.02
CA PHE A 157 3.83 12.33 6.15
C PHE A 157 3.81 13.18 7.41
N GLN A 158 2.67 13.24 8.09
CA GLN A 158 2.54 13.84 9.41
C GLN A 158 2.08 12.80 10.42
N GLU A 159 2.79 12.72 11.54
CA GLU A 159 2.37 11.91 12.69
C GLU A 159 1.28 12.66 13.46
N ILE A 160 0.14 12.00 13.67
CA ILE A 160 -0.96 12.54 14.47
C ILE A 160 -1.14 11.67 15.69
N SER A 161 -1.00 12.26 16.87
CA SER A 161 -1.13 11.56 18.15
C SER A 161 -1.93 12.38 19.15
N ARG A 162 -2.56 11.67 20.10
CA ARG A 162 -3.17 12.31 21.26
C ARG A 162 -2.05 12.72 22.21
N LYS A 163 -2.00 14.00 22.56
CA LYS A 163 -1.11 14.53 23.59
C LYS A 163 -1.90 14.76 24.88
N GLU A 164 -1.41 14.23 25.99
CA GLU A 164 -1.84 14.65 27.32
C GLU A 164 -0.93 15.81 27.73
N LEU A 165 -1.55 16.90 28.21
CA LEU A 165 -0.87 18.12 28.63
C LEU A 165 -0.63 18.11 30.13
#